data_AF-A0A7Y5BWN9-F1
#
_entry.id   AF-A0A7Y5BWN9-F1
#
_cell.length_a   1.000
_cell.length_b   1.000
_cell.length_c   1.000
_cell.angle_alpha   90.00
_cell.angle_beta   90.00
_cell.angle_gamma   90.00
#
_symmetry.space_group_name_H-M   'P 1'
#
loop_
_entity.id
_entity.type
_entity.pdbx_description
1 polymer ?
#
loop_
_entity_poly.entity_id
_entity_poly.type
_entity_poly.pdbx_seq_one_letter_code
_entity_poly.pdbx_strand_id
1 'polypeptide(L)'
;MTSGRALARALNNGSIGTTAVITLYNGETFTGTNGDEFVGLGHVVVTNLPMNLGVSIVRTSATTLTVSFTGNAVLHTSANDLYTLTFAFQNSAFTGGDAASVSSSTRGDLQLLFDKPVLSYSGTAFQESVMNDGSINPGDSVTVTLVHDTFDGVTGEDFVGNSKVTVTNVPAGFSVTVVLRSSTQATVSVTGAAAAHAAGNSVTDLNVSFASSAFTSAGYVENSERSFRIDYFTALTPGSAALDGADDYFQVAYAAAHNPAQWTYELWARVDGSEGTFRTPLCARYYDGSHVYGVNFYAGDNERWQGWASEWTQWSGLTGPTVEYGVWTHLAMTYDGVRQRFYVNGILEDS
;
A
#
# COMPACT_ATOMS: atom_id res chain seq x y z
N MET A 1 -20.61 -18.96 35.04
CA MET A 1 -20.80 -17.59 34.48
C MET A 1 -20.20 -17.50 33.09
N THR A 2 -20.73 -16.65 32.21
CA THR A 2 -20.06 -16.30 30.95
C THR A 2 -19.72 -14.81 30.95
N SER A 3 -18.49 -14.50 30.58
CA SER A 3 -18.09 -13.23 29.99
C SER A 3 -17.19 -13.57 28.80
N GLY A 4 -17.19 -12.79 27.72
CA GLY A 4 -16.26 -12.98 26.61
C GLY A 4 -14.80 -13.00 27.10
N ARG A 5 -13.87 -13.51 26.29
CA ARG A 5 -12.43 -13.48 26.61
C ARG A 5 -11.87 -12.04 26.65
N ALA A 6 -12.44 -11.12 25.86
CA ALA A 6 -12.16 -9.70 25.94
C ALA A 6 -13.22 -8.99 26.79
N LEU A 7 -12.78 -8.18 27.76
CA LEU A 7 -13.71 -7.38 28.57
C LEU A 7 -13.96 -5.99 27.97
N ALA A 8 -12.96 -5.39 27.34
CA ALA A 8 -13.06 -4.05 26.80
C ALA A 8 -11.90 -3.69 25.85
N ARG A 9 -12.17 -2.74 24.94
CA ARG A 9 -11.14 -1.96 24.23
C ARG A 9 -11.06 -0.56 24.85
N ALA A 10 -9.86 -0.12 25.18
CA ALA A 10 -9.60 1.22 25.68
C ALA A 10 -9.32 2.19 24.52
N LEU A 11 -9.72 3.45 24.68
CA LEU A 11 -9.39 4.56 23.78
C LEU A 11 -7.94 5.01 23.98
N ASN A 12 -7.42 5.80 23.03
CA ASN A 12 -6.06 6.35 23.07
C ASN A 12 -5.75 7.29 24.24
N ASN A 13 -6.73 7.59 25.09
CA ASN A 13 -6.52 8.35 26.33
C ASN A 13 -6.48 7.44 27.57
N GLY A 14 -6.41 6.12 27.39
CA GLY A 14 -6.42 5.14 28.46
C GLY A 14 -7.79 4.89 29.09
N SER A 15 -8.86 5.54 28.62
CA SER A 15 -10.22 5.31 29.10
C SER A 15 -10.87 4.12 28.41
N ILE A 16 -11.85 3.49 29.05
CA ILE A 16 -12.63 2.40 28.46
C ILE A 16 -14.10 2.81 28.45
N GLY A 17 -14.66 2.99 27.25
CA GLY A 17 -16.06 3.38 27.05
C GLY A 17 -17.04 2.20 26.89
N THR A 18 -16.54 0.96 26.84
CA THR A 18 -17.37 -0.24 26.65
C THR A 18 -17.79 -0.83 28.00
N THR A 19 -18.99 -1.40 28.04
CA THR A 19 -19.49 -2.16 29.19
C THR A 19 -19.56 -3.64 28.86
N ALA A 20 -19.39 -4.49 29.88
CA ALA A 20 -19.56 -5.93 29.76
C ALA A 20 -20.68 -6.40 30.70
N VAL A 21 -21.37 -7.48 30.33
CA VAL A 21 -22.40 -8.09 31.18
C VAL A 21 -21.90 -9.45 31.66
N ILE A 22 -22.01 -9.68 32.96
CA ILE A 22 -21.77 -10.98 33.60
C ILE A 22 -23.12 -11.60 33.91
N THR A 23 -23.34 -12.83 33.45
CA THR A 23 -24.61 -13.55 33.66
C THR A 23 -24.39 -14.85 34.42
N LEU A 24 -25.24 -15.08 35.43
CA LEU A 24 -25.39 -16.35 36.13
C LEU A 24 -26.45 -17.22 35.44
N TYR A 25 -26.24 -18.54 35.53
CA TYR A 25 -27.10 -19.57 34.96
C TYR A 25 -27.41 -20.63 36.01
N ASN A 26 -28.26 -21.60 35.66
CA ASN A 26 -28.59 -22.77 36.49
C ASN A 26 -29.25 -22.44 37.84
N GLY A 27 -30.02 -21.35 37.90
CA GLY A 27 -30.76 -20.96 39.11
C GLY A 27 -29.93 -20.23 40.17
N GLU A 28 -28.63 -20.04 39.93
CA GLU A 28 -27.78 -19.21 40.79
C GLU A 28 -28.20 -17.74 40.76
N THR A 29 -28.07 -17.05 41.90
CA THR A 29 -28.39 -15.62 42.01
C THR A 29 -27.32 -14.85 42.77
N PHE A 30 -27.15 -13.59 42.39
CA PHE A 30 -26.35 -12.61 43.10
C PHE A 30 -27.11 -12.07 44.33
N THR A 31 -26.40 -11.92 45.43
CA THR A 31 -26.90 -11.26 46.65
C THR A 31 -27.22 -9.79 46.42
N GLY A 32 -27.89 -9.15 47.38
CA GLY A 32 -28.14 -7.71 47.36
C GLY A 32 -29.31 -7.26 46.47
N THR A 33 -29.33 -5.96 46.18
CA THR A 33 -30.35 -5.25 45.39
C THR A 33 -29.79 -4.67 44.09
N ASN A 34 -30.66 -4.36 43.13
CA ASN A 34 -30.23 -3.73 41.88
C ASN A 34 -29.67 -2.34 42.17
N GLY A 35 -28.49 -2.04 41.64
CA GLY A 35 -27.72 -0.82 41.94
C GLY A 35 -26.56 -1.05 42.90
N ASP A 36 -26.47 -2.21 43.56
CA ASP A 36 -25.36 -2.52 44.47
C ASP A 36 -24.03 -2.62 43.70
N GLU A 37 -22.99 -1.95 44.22
CA GLU A 37 -21.64 -1.94 43.64
C GLU A 37 -20.77 -3.04 44.27
N PHE A 38 -20.52 -4.09 43.49
CA PHE A 38 -19.93 -5.34 43.97
C PHE A 38 -18.45 -5.22 44.35
N VAL A 39 -17.70 -4.32 43.72
CA VAL A 39 -16.30 -4.08 44.11
C VAL A 39 -16.25 -3.33 45.44
N GLY A 40 -17.05 -2.27 45.58
CA GLY A 40 -17.10 -1.45 46.79
C GLY A 40 -17.62 -2.22 48.03
N LEU A 41 -18.52 -3.19 47.82
CA LEU A 41 -19.03 -4.07 48.87
C LEU A 41 -18.11 -5.27 49.17
N GLY A 42 -17.00 -5.44 48.43
CA GLY A 42 -16.08 -6.57 48.61
C GLY A 42 -16.63 -7.91 48.11
N HIS A 43 -17.69 -7.91 47.30
CA HIS A 43 -18.22 -9.09 46.63
C HIS A 43 -17.30 -9.55 45.49
N VAL A 44 -16.54 -8.64 44.90
CA VAL A 44 -15.54 -8.95 43.87
C VAL A 44 -14.22 -8.28 44.19
N VAL A 45 -13.14 -9.04 44.17
CA VAL A 45 -11.78 -8.53 44.24
C VAL A 45 -11.22 -8.47 42.82
N VAL A 46 -10.76 -7.29 42.41
CA VAL A 46 -10.11 -7.08 41.11
C VAL A 46 -8.62 -6.87 41.31
N THR A 47 -7.79 -7.61 40.57
CA THR A 47 -6.33 -7.48 40.60
C THR A 47 -5.75 -7.35 39.21
N ASN A 48 -4.51 -6.84 39.14
CA ASN A 48 -3.81 -6.45 37.91
C ASN A 48 -4.50 -5.33 37.12
N LEU A 49 -5.28 -4.48 37.76
CA LEU A 49 -5.89 -3.34 37.08
C LEU A 49 -4.80 -2.29 36.75
N PRO A 50 -4.75 -1.72 35.52
CA PRO A 50 -3.83 -0.65 35.18
C PRO A 50 -3.94 0.54 36.14
N MET A 51 -2.81 1.18 36.43
CA MET A 51 -2.77 2.35 37.33
C MET A 51 -3.69 3.47 36.83
N ASN A 52 -4.47 4.08 37.73
CA ASN A 52 -5.52 5.09 37.50
C ASN A 52 -6.75 4.63 36.70
N LEU A 53 -6.84 3.34 36.37
CA LEU A 53 -8.09 2.76 35.92
C LEU A 53 -8.86 2.23 37.15
N GLY A 54 -10.14 2.58 37.24
CA GLY A 54 -11.11 2.02 38.17
C GLY A 54 -12.06 1.07 37.45
N VAL A 55 -12.75 0.22 38.22
CA VAL A 55 -13.76 -0.71 37.71
C VAL A 55 -14.97 -0.65 38.63
N SER A 56 -16.15 -0.63 38.02
CA SER A 56 -17.45 -0.66 38.70
C SER A 56 -18.21 -1.87 38.18
N ILE A 57 -18.75 -2.67 39.10
CA ILE A 57 -19.52 -3.87 38.82
C ILE A 57 -20.85 -3.72 39.54
N VAL A 58 -21.87 -3.30 38.81
CA VAL A 58 -23.18 -2.97 39.37
C VAL A 58 -24.15 -4.10 39.10
N ARG A 59 -24.90 -4.52 40.13
CA ARG A 59 -26.00 -5.47 39.96
C ARG A 59 -27.16 -4.86 39.19
N THR A 60 -27.54 -5.48 38.09
CA THR A 60 -28.68 -5.04 37.25
C THR A 60 -29.89 -5.95 37.36
N SER A 61 -29.70 -7.21 37.76
CA SER A 61 -30.77 -8.13 38.15
C SER A 61 -30.25 -9.19 39.12
N ALA A 62 -31.13 -10.09 39.58
CA ALA A 62 -30.71 -11.23 40.39
C ALA A 62 -29.69 -12.16 39.70
N THR A 63 -29.57 -12.11 38.37
CA THR A 63 -28.67 -12.97 37.59
C THR A 63 -27.68 -12.20 36.72
N THR A 64 -27.69 -10.87 36.73
CA THR A 64 -26.82 -10.06 35.86
C THR A 64 -26.11 -8.94 36.60
N LEU A 65 -24.83 -8.75 36.26
CA LEU A 65 -24.03 -7.59 36.63
C LEU A 65 -23.57 -6.86 35.37
N THR A 66 -23.47 -5.54 35.44
CA THR A 66 -22.85 -4.72 34.41
C THR A 66 -21.49 -4.24 34.92
N VAL A 67 -20.45 -4.51 34.14
CA VAL A 67 -19.10 -4.04 34.36
C VAL A 67 -18.87 -2.78 33.53
N SER A 68 -18.35 -1.74 34.16
CA SER A 68 -17.84 -0.53 33.51
C SER A 68 -16.48 -0.17 34.10
N PHE A 69 -15.72 0.64 33.37
CA PHE A 69 -14.42 1.14 33.82
C PHE A 69 -14.49 2.66 33.94
N THR A 70 -13.74 3.20 34.89
CA THR A 70 -13.68 4.64 35.18
C THR A 70 -12.24 5.11 35.24
N GLY A 71 -12.00 6.40 35.04
CA GLY A 71 -10.64 6.93 34.95
C GLY A 71 -9.91 6.50 33.67
N ASN A 72 -8.62 6.81 33.63
CA ASN A 72 -7.75 6.62 32.47
C ASN A 72 -6.48 5.92 32.91
N ALA A 73 -6.12 4.83 32.25
CA ALA A 73 -4.85 4.16 32.49
C ALA A 73 -3.67 5.10 32.16
N VAL A 74 -2.70 5.21 33.08
CA VAL A 74 -1.49 6.04 32.87
C VAL A 74 -0.69 5.54 31.67
N LEU A 75 -0.48 4.22 31.61
CA LEU A 75 0.19 3.55 30.50
C LEU A 75 -0.85 2.78 29.69
N HIS A 76 -0.97 3.12 28.41
CA HIS A 76 -2.02 2.64 27.51
C HIS A 76 -1.47 2.40 26.09
N THR A 77 -0.22 1.92 26.00
CA THR A 77 0.36 1.46 24.73
C THR A 77 0.07 -0.03 24.53
N SER A 78 0.32 -0.58 23.34
CA SER A 78 0.18 -2.03 23.09
C SER A 78 1.13 -2.88 23.94
N ALA A 79 2.26 -2.32 24.40
CA ALA A 79 3.13 -2.99 25.36
C ALA A 79 2.49 -3.12 26.75
N ASN A 80 1.39 -2.42 26.99
CA ASN A 80 0.60 -2.44 28.22
C ASN A 80 -0.70 -3.23 28.08
N ASP A 81 -0.95 -3.86 26.92
CA ASP A 81 -2.05 -4.80 26.77
C ASP A 81 -1.96 -5.88 27.84
N LEU A 82 -3.08 -6.09 28.52
CA LEU A 82 -3.16 -6.96 29.67
C LEU A 82 -4.00 -8.17 29.34
N TYR A 83 -3.45 -9.35 29.60
CA TYR A 83 -4.12 -10.64 29.39
C TYR A 83 -4.42 -11.38 30.70
N THR A 84 -4.14 -10.71 31.83
CA THR A 84 -4.15 -11.30 33.18
C THR A 84 -4.99 -10.48 34.17
N LEU A 85 -5.92 -9.66 33.68
CA LEU A 85 -6.88 -8.98 34.55
C LEU A 85 -7.68 -10.04 35.28
N THR A 86 -7.77 -9.93 36.60
CA THR A 86 -8.40 -10.96 37.42
C THR A 86 -9.60 -10.42 38.16
N PHE A 87 -10.77 -11.03 37.95
CA PHE A 87 -11.96 -10.84 38.78
C PHE A 87 -12.16 -12.10 39.63
N ALA A 88 -12.15 -11.94 40.94
CA ALA A 88 -12.36 -13.01 41.91
C ALA A 88 -13.59 -12.70 42.76
N PHE A 89 -14.71 -13.36 42.46
CA PHE A 89 -15.94 -13.27 43.23
C PHE A 89 -15.79 -13.98 44.57
N GLN A 90 -16.18 -13.31 45.65
CA GLN A 90 -16.19 -13.83 47.01
C GLN A 90 -17.50 -14.59 47.29
N ASN A 91 -17.48 -15.44 48.32
CA ASN A 91 -18.68 -16.18 48.78
C ASN A 91 -19.89 -15.26 49.01
N SER A 92 -19.65 -14.05 49.51
CA SER A 92 -20.68 -13.05 49.77
C SER A 92 -21.42 -12.56 48.52
N ALA A 93 -20.89 -12.79 47.31
CA ALA A 93 -21.50 -12.37 46.06
C ALA A 93 -22.70 -13.23 45.63
N PHE A 94 -22.79 -14.47 46.12
CA PHE A 94 -23.77 -15.46 45.68
C PHE A 94 -24.73 -15.82 46.80
N THR A 95 -26.02 -15.93 46.50
CA THR A 95 -27.05 -16.30 47.50
C THR A 95 -26.79 -17.68 48.10
N GLY A 96 -26.17 -18.61 47.34
CA GLY A 96 -25.73 -19.91 47.83
C GLY A 96 -24.52 -19.88 48.78
N GLY A 97 -23.81 -18.75 48.86
CA GLY A 97 -22.74 -18.53 49.83
C GLY A 97 -21.42 -19.25 49.55
N ASP A 98 -21.27 -19.94 48.42
CA ASP A 98 -20.04 -20.66 48.04
C ASP A 98 -19.63 -20.31 46.60
N ALA A 99 -18.64 -19.41 46.47
CA ALA A 99 -18.11 -19.00 45.18
C ALA A 99 -17.41 -20.15 44.44
N ALA A 100 -16.83 -21.13 45.14
CA ALA A 100 -16.11 -22.24 44.49
C ALA A 100 -17.06 -23.19 43.74
N SER A 101 -18.32 -23.25 44.14
CA SER A 101 -19.37 -24.00 43.43
C SER A 101 -19.86 -23.31 42.15
N VAL A 102 -19.65 -21.99 42.03
CA VAL A 102 -20.07 -21.21 40.86
C VAL A 102 -18.98 -21.25 39.78
N SER A 103 -19.30 -21.80 38.61
CA SER A 103 -18.36 -21.90 37.51
C SER A 103 -17.82 -20.54 37.06
N SER A 104 -16.50 -20.44 36.89
CA SER A 104 -15.78 -19.20 36.54
C SER A 104 -15.99 -18.06 37.54
N SER A 105 -16.20 -18.36 38.83
CA SER A 105 -16.21 -17.38 39.91
C SER A 105 -14.89 -16.63 40.09
N THR A 106 -13.79 -17.23 39.66
CA THR A 106 -12.53 -16.53 39.45
C THR A 106 -12.11 -16.66 38.01
N ARG A 107 -11.81 -15.53 37.37
CA ARG A 107 -11.23 -15.47 36.02
C ARG A 107 -10.02 -14.56 36.05
N GLY A 108 -8.84 -15.13 35.80
CA GLY A 108 -7.57 -14.41 35.69
C GLY A 108 -7.05 -14.30 34.25
N ASP A 109 -7.91 -14.61 33.29
CA ASP A 109 -7.62 -14.64 31.85
C ASP A 109 -8.32 -13.51 31.10
N LEU A 110 -8.79 -12.48 31.82
CA LEU A 110 -9.55 -11.39 31.25
C LEU A 110 -8.61 -10.42 30.54
N GLN A 111 -8.99 -10.04 29.33
CA GLN A 111 -8.18 -9.17 28.50
C GLN A 111 -8.66 -7.73 28.54
N LEU A 112 -7.70 -6.81 28.60
CA LEU A 112 -7.86 -5.38 28.48
C LEU A 112 -6.84 -4.91 27.44
N LEU A 113 -7.34 -4.53 26.27
CA LEU A 113 -6.52 -4.18 25.11
C LEU A 113 -6.64 -2.68 24.85
N PHE A 114 -5.51 -1.99 24.69
CA PHE A 114 -5.47 -0.56 24.40
C PHE A 114 -5.48 -0.34 22.89
N ASP A 115 -6.58 0.25 22.40
CA ASP A 115 -6.71 0.62 21.00
C ASP A 115 -5.94 1.91 20.77
N LYS A 116 -4.93 1.85 19.88
CA LYS A 116 -4.07 2.98 19.58
C LYS A 116 -4.27 3.45 18.16
N PRO A 117 -4.12 4.76 17.91
CA PRO A 117 -4.06 5.27 16.58
C PRO A 117 -2.77 4.79 15.93
N VAL A 118 -2.89 4.37 14.69
CA VAL A 118 -1.75 3.86 13.92
C VAL A 118 -1.81 4.39 12.50
N LEU A 119 -0.66 4.80 11.99
CA LEU A 119 -0.49 5.16 10.61
C LEU A 119 0.02 3.96 9.80
N SER A 120 -0.55 3.81 8.60
CA SER A 120 -0.09 2.89 7.57
C SER A 120 0.19 3.66 6.29
N TYR A 121 1.13 3.17 5.49
CA TYR A 121 1.64 3.84 4.29
C TYR A 121 1.52 2.92 3.09
N SER A 122 0.99 3.41 1.97
CA SER A 122 0.82 2.61 0.75
C SER A 122 2.13 2.27 0.03
N GLY A 123 3.21 2.98 0.34
CA GLY A 123 4.51 2.87 -0.31
C GLY A 123 5.68 3.12 0.63
N THR A 124 6.89 2.86 0.14
CA THR A 124 8.15 3.01 0.90
C THR A 124 9.22 3.79 0.16
N ALA A 125 8.96 4.17 -1.08
CA ALA A 125 9.90 4.84 -1.96
C ALA A 125 9.15 5.71 -2.96
N PHE A 126 9.83 6.75 -3.44
CA PHE A 126 9.47 7.51 -4.63
C PHE A 126 10.49 7.18 -5.73
N GLN A 127 10.00 7.03 -6.96
CA GLN A 127 10.79 6.63 -8.11
C GLN A 127 11.03 7.82 -9.03
N GLU A 128 12.27 7.98 -9.49
CA GLU A 128 12.60 8.99 -10.49
C GLU A 128 11.76 8.81 -11.78
N SER A 129 11.39 9.95 -12.35
CA SER A 129 10.73 10.06 -13.65
C SER A 129 11.48 9.29 -14.72
N VAL A 130 10.75 8.63 -15.62
CA VAL A 130 11.31 8.00 -16.83
C VAL A 130 12.04 8.99 -17.76
N MET A 131 11.81 10.29 -17.57
CA MET A 131 12.55 11.34 -18.26
C MET A 131 14.02 11.44 -17.80
N ASN A 132 14.35 10.83 -16.66
CA ASN A 132 15.68 10.82 -16.05
C ASN A 132 16.28 12.23 -15.94
N ASP A 133 15.47 13.16 -15.43
CA ASP A 133 15.81 14.57 -15.25
C ASP A 133 15.90 14.95 -13.76
N GLY A 134 16.01 13.95 -12.87
CA GLY A 134 16.03 14.11 -11.43
C GLY A 134 14.68 14.45 -10.80
N SER A 135 13.59 14.53 -11.58
CA SER A 135 12.23 14.67 -11.04
C SER A 135 11.65 13.31 -10.62
N ILE A 136 10.60 13.30 -9.82
CA ILE A 136 9.84 12.08 -9.45
C ILE A 136 8.75 11.82 -10.49
N ASN A 137 8.43 10.54 -10.75
CA ASN A 137 7.36 10.15 -11.67
C ASN A 137 6.05 10.91 -11.38
N PRO A 138 5.43 11.54 -12.39
CA PRO A 138 4.15 12.20 -12.20
C PRO A 138 3.09 11.24 -11.64
N GLY A 139 2.49 11.59 -10.50
CA GLY A 139 1.49 10.78 -9.82
C GLY A 139 2.03 9.81 -8.78
N ASP A 140 3.35 9.63 -8.69
CA ASP A 140 3.95 8.85 -7.61
C ASP A 140 3.73 9.57 -6.26
N SER A 141 3.07 8.87 -5.35
CA SER A 141 2.63 9.42 -4.08
C SER A 141 2.40 8.31 -3.05
N VAL A 142 2.50 8.66 -1.77
CA VAL A 142 2.21 7.73 -0.68
C VAL A 142 0.92 8.17 0.02
N THR A 143 -0.08 7.30 0.01
CA THR A 143 -1.26 7.46 0.86
C THR A 143 -0.93 7.01 2.27
N VAL A 144 -1.19 7.89 3.23
CA VAL A 144 -1.11 7.62 4.66
C VAL A 144 -2.54 7.42 5.17
N THR A 145 -2.80 6.28 5.82
CA THR A 145 -4.10 5.98 6.42
C THR A 145 -3.98 5.87 7.94
N LEU A 146 -4.80 6.64 8.64
CA LEU A 146 -4.95 6.63 10.09
C LEU A 146 -6.15 5.77 10.50
N VAL A 147 -5.94 4.91 11.48
CA VAL A 147 -6.99 4.07 12.08
C VAL A 147 -7.10 4.40 13.56
N HIS A 148 -8.30 4.30 14.14
CA HIS A 148 -8.63 4.53 15.55
C HIS A 148 -8.40 5.98 16.07
N ASP A 149 -8.25 6.94 15.16
CA ASP A 149 -8.32 8.39 15.43
C ASP A 149 -8.64 9.15 14.14
N THR A 150 -8.73 10.48 14.22
CA THR A 150 -8.82 11.37 13.08
C THR A 150 -7.66 12.35 13.05
N PHE A 151 -7.27 12.77 11.85
CA PHE A 151 -6.37 13.90 11.68
C PHE A 151 -7.06 15.19 12.12
N ASP A 152 -6.35 16.03 12.86
CA ASP A 152 -6.80 17.38 13.19
C ASP A 152 -6.45 18.29 12.01
N GLY A 153 -7.43 18.65 11.19
CA GLY A 153 -7.25 19.49 10.00
C GLY A 153 -8.43 19.44 9.05
N VAL A 154 -8.33 20.17 7.94
CA VAL A 154 -9.36 20.21 6.89
C VAL A 154 -8.86 19.59 5.58
N THR A 155 -9.74 18.95 4.81
CA THR A 155 -9.37 18.39 3.50
C THR A 155 -8.74 19.45 2.62
N GLY A 156 -7.56 19.14 2.06
CA GLY A 156 -6.75 20.04 1.24
C GLY A 156 -5.65 20.78 2.02
N GLU A 157 -5.66 20.72 3.36
CA GLU A 157 -4.61 21.31 4.19
C GLU A 157 -3.27 20.58 4.00
N ASP A 158 -2.19 21.33 3.81
CA ASP A 158 -0.81 20.80 3.86
C ASP A 158 -0.28 20.85 5.29
N PHE A 159 -0.03 19.67 5.86
CA PHE A 159 0.43 19.52 7.23
C PHE A 159 1.90 19.93 7.42
N VAL A 160 2.70 19.93 6.34
CA VAL A 160 4.07 20.43 6.41
C VAL A 160 4.07 21.94 6.63
N GLY A 161 3.30 22.68 5.83
CA GLY A 161 3.16 24.14 5.96
C GLY A 161 2.60 24.61 7.30
N ASN A 162 1.81 23.77 7.99
CA ASN A 162 1.21 24.06 9.30
C ASN A 162 1.96 23.46 10.49
N SER A 163 3.20 22.97 10.30
CA SER A 163 4.01 22.36 11.38
C SER A 163 3.35 21.16 12.09
N LYS A 164 2.38 20.52 11.44
CA LYS A 164 1.78 19.23 11.88
C LYS A 164 2.62 18.04 11.43
N VAL A 165 3.42 18.23 10.37
CA VAL A 165 4.40 17.25 9.89
C VAL A 165 5.74 17.96 9.73
N THR A 166 6.80 17.32 10.22
CA THR A 166 8.18 17.71 9.93
C THR A 166 8.76 16.76 8.90
N VAL A 167 9.44 17.29 7.90
CA VAL A 167 10.17 16.49 6.91
C VAL A 167 11.66 16.83 7.01
N THR A 168 12.51 15.81 7.10
CA THR A 168 13.96 15.97 7.19
C THR A 168 14.68 15.13 6.14
N ASN A 169 15.95 15.45 5.88
CA ASN A 169 16.78 14.83 4.84
C ASN A 169 16.14 14.89 3.43
N VAL A 170 15.46 16.00 3.12
CA VAL A 170 14.96 16.26 1.77
C VAL A 170 16.16 16.54 0.85
N PRO A 171 16.37 15.76 -0.23
CA PRO A 171 17.43 16.08 -1.18
C PRO A 171 17.26 17.47 -1.78
N ALA A 172 18.38 18.14 -2.04
CA ALA A 172 18.36 19.50 -2.59
C ALA A 172 17.62 19.54 -3.93
N GLY A 173 16.69 20.48 -4.07
CA GLY A 173 15.86 20.66 -5.27
C GLY A 173 14.45 20.06 -5.15
N PHE A 174 14.16 19.30 -4.09
CA PHE A 174 12.82 18.83 -3.79
C PHE A 174 12.11 19.64 -2.71
N SER A 175 10.78 19.61 -2.80
CA SER A 175 9.83 20.00 -1.77
C SER A 175 8.91 18.82 -1.47
N VAL A 176 8.54 18.65 -0.21
CA VAL A 176 7.61 17.61 0.23
C VAL A 176 6.36 18.24 0.82
N THR A 177 5.20 17.75 0.44
CA THR A 177 3.90 18.14 1.02
C THR A 177 3.20 16.92 1.60
N VAL A 178 2.39 17.14 2.63
CA VAL A 178 1.52 16.12 3.22
C VAL A 178 0.11 16.68 3.27
N VAL A 179 -0.67 16.40 2.23
CA VAL A 179 -1.98 17.02 2.03
C VAL A 179 -3.08 16.11 2.53
N LEU A 180 -3.93 16.63 3.43
CA LEU A 180 -5.07 15.89 3.95
C LEU A 180 -6.12 15.64 2.86
N ARG A 181 -6.61 14.41 2.73
CA ARG A 181 -7.63 14.01 1.75
C ARG A 181 -8.98 13.73 2.41
N SER A 182 -8.96 13.21 3.62
CA SER A 182 -10.14 13.00 4.48
C SER A 182 -9.71 13.03 5.94
N SER A 183 -10.64 12.91 6.89
CA SER A 183 -10.31 12.83 8.32
C SER A 183 -9.41 11.66 8.70
N THR A 184 -9.20 10.67 7.82
CA THR A 184 -8.38 9.48 8.08
C THR A 184 -7.33 9.21 7.00
N GLN A 185 -7.23 10.04 5.97
CA GLN A 185 -6.24 9.86 4.90
C GLN A 185 -5.52 11.16 4.55
N ALA A 186 -4.21 11.07 4.37
CA ALA A 186 -3.35 12.12 3.83
C ALA A 186 -2.50 11.57 2.67
N THR A 187 -1.97 12.44 1.82
CA THR A 187 -1.08 12.08 0.71
C THR A 187 0.25 12.77 0.88
N VAL A 188 1.34 12.00 0.91
CA VAL A 188 2.71 12.51 0.81
C VAL A 188 3.08 12.61 -0.68
N SER A 189 3.57 13.77 -1.08
CA SER A 189 4.05 14.02 -2.45
C SER A 189 5.41 14.71 -2.41
N VAL A 190 6.27 14.34 -3.35
CA VAL A 190 7.59 14.95 -3.57
C VAL A 190 7.57 15.63 -4.94
N THR A 191 7.90 16.91 -4.99
CA THR A 191 7.94 17.70 -6.23
C THR A 191 9.25 18.47 -6.34
N GLY A 192 9.61 18.85 -7.58
CA GLY A 192 10.91 19.44 -7.88
C GLY A 192 11.82 18.43 -8.61
N ALA A 193 13.10 18.74 -8.66
CA ALA A 193 14.10 17.88 -9.30
C ALA A 193 15.47 18.00 -8.63
N ALA A 194 16.14 16.87 -8.43
CA ALA A 194 17.50 16.85 -7.91
C ALA A 194 18.53 17.06 -9.02
N ALA A 195 19.49 17.98 -8.79
CA ALA A 195 20.58 18.20 -9.74
C ALA A 195 21.52 16.98 -9.86
N ALA A 196 21.71 16.23 -8.77
CA ALA A 196 22.47 14.99 -8.74
C ALA A 196 21.52 13.81 -8.55
N HIS A 197 21.25 13.09 -9.63
CA HIS A 197 20.26 12.02 -9.72
C HIS A 197 20.81 10.77 -10.43
N ALA A 198 22.10 10.48 -10.30
CA ALA A 198 22.60 9.17 -10.74
C ALA A 198 22.11 8.08 -9.76
N ALA A 199 22.08 6.81 -10.18
CA ALA A 199 21.66 5.71 -9.31
C ALA A 199 22.39 5.64 -7.94
N GLY A 200 23.66 6.09 -7.89
CA GLY A 200 24.44 6.18 -6.65
C GLY A 200 24.05 7.33 -5.73
N ASN A 201 23.20 8.26 -6.17
CA ASN A 201 22.67 9.37 -5.39
C ASN A 201 21.35 9.03 -4.68
N SER A 202 20.82 7.82 -4.87
CA SER A 202 19.59 7.38 -4.20
C SER A 202 19.74 7.48 -2.69
N VAL A 203 18.69 7.98 -2.03
CA VAL A 203 18.65 8.18 -0.58
C VAL A 203 17.66 7.23 0.06
N THR A 204 17.86 6.91 1.34
CA THR A 204 16.98 5.99 2.08
C THR A 204 16.38 6.59 3.35
N ASP A 205 16.63 7.87 3.58
CA ASP A 205 16.46 8.54 4.86
C ASP A 205 15.63 9.82 4.77
N LEU A 206 14.89 10.04 3.67
CA LEU A 206 13.85 11.07 3.61
C LEU A 206 12.79 10.77 4.67
N ASN A 207 12.80 11.52 5.77
CA ASN A 207 12.00 11.20 6.94
C ASN A 207 10.81 12.14 7.06
N VAL A 208 9.63 11.55 7.29
CA VAL A 208 8.37 12.24 7.55
C VAL A 208 7.94 11.89 8.97
N SER A 209 7.73 12.90 9.82
CA SER A 209 7.34 12.75 11.22
C SER A 209 6.11 13.60 11.53
N PHE A 210 5.02 12.95 11.92
CA PHE A 210 3.78 13.59 12.34
C PHE A 210 3.88 14.01 13.81
N ALA A 211 3.69 15.30 14.07
CA ALA A 211 3.58 15.85 15.42
C ALA A 211 2.25 15.44 16.07
N SER A 212 2.18 15.49 17.40
CA SER A 212 0.94 15.19 18.13
C SER A 212 -0.22 16.11 17.75
N SER A 213 0.07 17.33 17.28
CA SER A 213 -0.92 18.30 16.78
C SER A 213 -1.52 17.94 15.42
N ALA A 214 -1.03 16.89 14.75
CA ALA A 214 -1.64 16.38 13.52
C ALA A 214 -2.90 15.56 13.79
N PHE A 215 -3.19 15.20 15.05
CA PHE A 215 -4.22 14.25 15.44
C PHE A 215 -5.22 14.90 16.39
N THR A 216 -6.49 14.51 16.27
CA THR A 216 -7.56 15.03 17.14
C THR A 216 -7.37 14.58 18.59
N SER A 217 -6.90 13.34 18.78
CA SER A 217 -6.57 12.85 20.12
C SER A 217 -5.14 13.20 20.49
N ALA A 218 -4.95 13.91 21.60
CA ALA A 218 -3.61 14.16 22.15
C ALA A 218 -3.05 12.85 22.73
N GLY A 219 -2.05 12.24 22.06
CA GLY A 219 -1.46 10.99 22.52
C GLY A 219 -0.38 10.45 21.58
N TYR A 220 0.13 9.27 21.93
CA TYR A 220 1.05 8.51 21.09
C TYR A 220 0.29 7.95 19.87
N VAL A 221 0.88 8.06 18.68
CA VAL A 221 0.38 7.44 17.45
C VAL A 221 1.47 6.52 16.92
N GLU A 222 1.15 5.24 16.73
CA GLU A 222 2.11 4.28 16.20
C GLU A 222 2.44 4.58 14.73
N ASN A 223 3.71 4.41 14.36
CA ASN A 223 4.24 4.68 13.03
C ASN A 223 4.05 6.14 12.57
N SER A 224 4.00 7.08 13.52
CA SER A 224 3.96 8.51 13.22
C SER A 224 5.23 9.05 12.57
N GLU A 225 6.29 8.25 12.53
CA GLU A 225 7.53 8.55 11.81
C GLU A 225 7.83 7.46 10.78
N ARG A 226 8.23 7.87 9.57
CA ARG A 226 8.58 6.97 8.48
C ARG A 226 9.68 7.56 7.60
N SER A 227 10.69 6.75 7.30
CA SER A 227 11.66 7.04 6.24
C SER A 227 11.22 6.43 4.91
N PHE A 228 11.42 7.20 3.84
CA PHE A 228 11.19 6.80 2.46
C PHE A 228 12.51 6.80 1.71
N ARG A 229 12.59 5.96 0.68
CA ARG A 229 13.64 6.08 -0.33
C ARG A 229 13.25 7.08 -1.41
N ILE A 230 14.25 7.72 -2.00
CA ILE A 230 14.14 8.27 -3.35
C ILE A 230 15.13 7.47 -4.18
N ASP A 231 14.58 6.67 -5.09
CA ASP A 231 15.31 5.78 -5.96
C ASP A 231 15.50 6.49 -7.30
N TYR A 232 16.73 6.92 -7.59
CA TYR A 232 17.13 7.35 -8.93
C TYR A 232 17.60 6.15 -9.73
N PHE A 233 17.34 6.17 -11.02
CA PHE A 233 17.81 5.11 -11.89
C PHE A 233 19.07 5.55 -12.63
N THR A 234 19.82 4.56 -13.09
CA THR A 234 20.77 4.83 -14.15
C THR A 234 19.93 4.89 -15.41
N ALA A 235 19.90 6.04 -16.09
CA ALA A 235 19.42 6.06 -17.46
C ALA A 235 20.03 4.86 -18.18
N LEU A 236 19.20 4.05 -18.84
CA LEU A 236 19.69 3.36 -20.03
C LEU A 236 20.26 4.50 -20.86
N THR A 237 21.59 4.56 -21.01
CA THR A 237 22.25 5.61 -21.79
C THR A 237 21.42 5.84 -23.04
N PRO A 238 20.85 7.04 -23.27
CA PRO A 238 20.11 7.31 -24.49
C PRO A 238 21.03 6.98 -25.65
N GLY A 239 20.72 5.88 -26.32
CA GLY A 239 21.64 5.22 -27.22
C GLY A 239 20.82 4.32 -28.10
N SER A 240 20.95 4.54 -29.39
CA SER A 240 20.52 3.57 -30.39
C SER A 240 21.62 2.54 -30.57
N ALA A 241 21.25 1.29 -30.80
CA ALA A 241 22.20 0.38 -31.40
C ALA A 241 22.53 0.83 -32.83
N ALA A 242 23.82 0.94 -33.13
CA ALA A 242 24.30 1.08 -34.49
C ALA A 242 24.63 -0.33 -34.99
N LEU A 243 23.87 -0.82 -35.97
CA LEU A 243 24.12 -2.10 -36.63
C LEU A 243 24.78 -1.80 -37.97
N ASP A 244 25.94 -2.40 -38.24
CA ASP A 244 26.72 -2.12 -39.44
C ASP A 244 26.11 -2.67 -40.74
N GLY A 245 25.09 -3.52 -40.63
CA GLY A 245 24.41 -4.16 -41.76
C GLY A 245 25.16 -5.36 -42.34
N ALA A 246 26.21 -5.85 -41.67
CA ALA A 246 26.97 -7.03 -42.05
C ALA A 246 26.69 -8.21 -41.11
N ASP A 247 26.98 -8.07 -39.82
CA ASP A 247 26.87 -9.17 -38.84
C ASP A 247 26.39 -8.74 -37.44
N ASP A 248 26.14 -7.45 -37.21
CA ASP A 248 25.59 -6.96 -35.94
C ASP A 248 24.10 -7.30 -35.77
N TYR A 249 23.76 -7.93 -34.64
CA TYR A 249 22.37 -8.13 -34.23
C TYR A 249 22.24 -8.30 -32.71
N PHE A 250 21.02 -8.08 -32.20
CA PHE A 250 20.62 -8.57 -30.88
C PHE A 250 19.73 -9.79 -31.03
N GLN A 251 19.97 -10.79 -30.20
CA GLN A 251 19.15 -11.98 -30.17
C GLN A 251 18.46 -12.11 -28.83
N VAL A 252 17.14 -12.16 -28.89
CA VAL A 252 16.29 -12.47 -27.73
C VAL A 252 15.84 -13.93 -27.89
N ALA A 253 16.10 -14.74 -26.86
CA ALA A 253 15.63 -16.12 -26.85
C ALA A 253 14.09 -16.18 -26.87
N TYR A 254 13.53 -17.24 -27.46
CA TYR A 254 12.08 -17.43 -27.47
C TYR A 254 11.51 -17.43 -26.05
N ALA A 255 10.47 -16.64 -25.85
CA ALA A 255 9.64 -16.67 -24.66
C ALA A 255 8.16 -16.57 -25.07
N ALA A 256 7.31 -17.44 -24.51
CA ALA A 256 5.88 -17.44 -24.80
C ALA A 256 5.22 -16.09 -24.47
N ALA A 257 5.71 -15.38 -23.44
CA ALA A 257 5.23 -14.05 -23.06
C ALA A 257 5.42 -12.99 -24.15
N HIS A 258 6.38 -13.16 -25.06
CA HIS A 258 6.60 -12.26 -26.19
C HIS A 258 5.79 -12.65 -27.43
N ASN A 259 5.03 -13.76 -27.38
CA ASN A 259 4.26 -14.27 -28.52
C ASN A 259 2.77 -14.47 -28.15
N PRO A 260 2.05 -13.43 -27.70
CA PRO A 260 0.63 -13.52 -27.38
C PRO A 260 -0.25 -13.61 -28.65
N ALA A 261 -1.48 -14.09 -28.51
CA ALA A 261 -2.43 -14.23 -29.64
C ALA A 261 -2.93 -12.89 -30.22
N GLN A 262 -2.86 -11.82 -29.43
CA GLN A 262 -3.06 -10.43 -29.86
C GLN A 262 -1.83 -9.65 -29.42
N TRP A 263 -1.31 -8.80 -30.28
CA TRP A 263 0.00 -8.21 -30.07
C TRP A 263 0.11 -6.81 -30.65
N THR A 264 1.06 -6.07 -30.08
CA THR A 264 1.63 -4.85 -30.64
C THR A 264 3.14 -4.99 -30.60
N TYR A 265 3.79 -4.79 -31.74
CA TYR A 265 5.24 -4.62 -31.81
C TYR A 265 5.52 -3.20 -32.26
N GLU A 266 6.43 -2.50 -31.57
CA GLU A 266 6.85 -1.16 -31.94
C GLU A 266 8.32 -0.91 -31.67
N LEU A 267 8.94 -0.04 -32.47
CA LEU A 267 10.32 0.41 -32.29
C LEU A 267 10.60 1.71 -33.06
N TRP A 268 11.66 2.40 -32.66
CA TRP A 268 12.26 3.46 -33.49
C TRP A 268 13.39 2.86 -34.33
N ALA A 269 13.43 3.20 -35.62
CA ALA A 269 14.49 2.80 -36.55
C ALA A 269 15.01 3.99 -37.36
N ARG A 270 16.30 3.96 -37.71
CA ARG A 270 16.95 4.89 -38.64
C ARG A 270 17.75 4.08 -39.63
N VAL A 271 17.56 4.34 -40.93
CA VAL A 271 18.31 3.68 -41.99
C VAL A 271 19.38 4.64 -42.50
N ASP A 272 20.64 4.23 -42.44
CA ASP A 272 21.77 5.06 -42.85
C ASP A 272 22.41 4.60 -44.19
N GLY A 273 22.03 3.43 -44.74
CA GLY A 273 22.61 2.91 -45.98
C GLY A 273 21.97 1.62 -46.53
N SER A 274 22.71 0.96 -47.43
CA SER A 274 22.36 -0.32 -48.09
C SER A 274 21.07 -0.30 -48.92
N GLU A 275 20.90 0.75 -49.74
CA GLU A 275 19.78 0.93 -50.68
C GLU A 275 19.57 -0.27 -51.62
N GLY A 276 18.31 -0.54 -51.98
CA GLY A 276 17.88 -1.61 -52.87
C GLY A 276 17.91 -3.00 -52.23
N THR A 277 18.05 -3.10 -50.91
CA THR A 277 18.10 -4.37 -50.17
C THR A 277 17.15 -4.38 -48.98
N PHE A 278 16.81 -5.59 -48.49
CA PHE A 278 16.05 -5.73 -47.25
C PHE A 278 16.93 -5.42 -46.04
N ARG A 279 16.52 -4.44 -45.24
CA ARG A 279 17.13 -4.12 -43.94
C ARG A 279 16.08 -4.26 -42.85
N THR A 280 16.38 -5.04 -41.82
CA THR A 280 15.39 -5.42 -40.81
C THR A 280 15.76 -4.87 -39.43
N PRO A 281 15.01 -3.88 -38.90
CA PRO A 281 15.19 -3.46 -37.51
C PRO A 281 14.54 -4.42 -36.51
N LEU A 282 13.68 -5.34 -36.96
CA LEU A 282 13.11 -6.40 -36.14
C LEU A 282 12.77 -7.61 -37.02
N CYS A 283 13.27 -8.77 -36.61
CA CYS A 283 13.00 -10.05 -37.26
C CYS A 283 12.63 -11.09 -36.19
N ALA A 284 11.37 -11.53 -36.21
CA ALA A 284 10.91 -12.72 -35.51
C ALA A 284 10.35 -13.67 -36.57
N ARG A 285 11.07 -14.76 -36.82
CA ARG A 285 10.74 -15.71 -37.89
C ARG A 285 10.97 -17.15 -37.43
N TYR A 286 9.98 -18.00 -37.63
CA TYR A 286 10.08 -19.44 -37.47
C TYR A 286 9.37 -20.16 -38.62
N TYR A 287 9.91 -21.29 -39.08
CA TYR A 287 9.33 -22.12 -40.13
C TYR A 287 9.32 -23.58 -39.67
N ASP A 288 8.14 -24.20 -39.67
CA ASP A 288 7.95 -25.57 -39.17
C ASP A 288 8.00 -26.64 -40.28
N GLY A 289 8.26 -26.25 -41.53
CA GLY A 289 8.15 -27.11 -42.71
C GLY A 289 6.87 -26.92 -43.52
N SER A 290 5.87 -26.20 -42.98
CA SER A 290 4.56 -26.00 -43.61
C SER A 290 3.97 -24.59 -43.41
N HIS A 291 4.31 -23.94 -42.30
CA HIS A 291 3.83 -22.61 -41.92
C HIS A 291 4.98 -21.70 -41.56
N VAL A 292 4.78 -20.41 -41.79
CA VAL A 292 5.68 -19.33 -41.40
C VAL A 292 5.06 -18.55 -40.25
N TYR A 293 5.86 -18.31 -39.22
CA TYR A 293 5.44 -17.67 -37.99
C TYR A 293 6.28 -16.43 -37.70
N GLY A 294 5.61 -15.42 -37.15
CA GLY A 294 6.25 -14.29 -36.49
C GLY A 294 5.94 -12.95 -37.14
N VAL A 295 6.77 -11.96 -36.81
CA VAL A 295 6.58 -10.54 -37.11
C VAL A 295 7.92 -9.95 -37.56
N ASN A 296 7.93 -9.18 -38.64
CA ASN A 296 9.11 -8.47 -39.11
C ASN A 296 8.77 -7.03 -39.46
N PHE A 297 9.72 -6.13 -39.20
CA PHE A 297 9.78 -4.84 -39.85
C PHE A 297 10.90 -4.84 -40.87
N TYR A 298 10.67 -4.19 -42.02
CA TYR A 298 11.69 -3.95 -43.03
C TYR A 298 11.68 -2.50 -43.49
N ALA A 299 12.87 -1.96 -43.71
CA ALA A 299 13.10 -1.09 -44.86
C ALA A 299 13.30 -2.02 -46.07
N GLY A 300 12.27 -2.12 -46.91
CA GLY A 300 12.21 -3.06 -48.01
C GLY A 300 13.25 -2.77 -49.10
N ASP A 301 13.45 -3.74 -49.98
CA ASP A 301 14.23 -3.59 -51.21
C ASP A 301 13.64 -2.57 -52.19
N ASN A 302 12.38 -2.21 -52.00
CA ASN A 302 11.67 -1.14 -52.70
C ASN A 302 11.73 0.23 -52.01
N GLU A 303 12.60 0.39 -51.01
CA GLU A 303 12.77 1.63 -50.22
C GLU A 303 11.51 2.11 -49.50
N ARG A 304 10.62 1.19 -49.13
CA ARG A 304 9.45 1.50 -48.30
C ARG A 304 9.53 0.79 -46.96
N TRP A 305 8.99 1.43 -45.93
CA TRP A 305 8.74 0.76 -44.66
C TRP A 305 7.68 -0.33 -44.84
N GLN A 306 7.90 -1.49 -44.26
CA GLN A 306 6.99 -2.64 -44.38
C GLN A 306 6.85 -3.36 -43.04
N GLY A 307 5.62 -3.76 -42.72
CA GLY A 307 5.31 -4.68 -41.62
C GLY A 307 4.86 -6.02 -42.17
N TRP A 308 5.48 -7.12 -41.74
CA TRP A 308 5.13 -8.46 -42.20
C TRP A 308 4.82 -9.36 -41.04
N ALA A 309 3.71 -10.09 -41.10
CA ALA A 309 3.34 -11.05 -40.07
C ALA A 309 2.65 -12.28 -40.66
N SER A 310 2.80 -13.42 -40.00
CA SER A 310 2.06 -14.64 -40.37
C SER A 310 1.98 -15.65 -39.23
N GLU A 311 0.94 -16.49 -39.33
CA GLU A 311 0.76 -17.74 -38.59
C GLU A 311 0.30 -18.88 -39.53
N TRP A 312 0.40 -18.66 -40.85
CA TRP A 312 -0.21 -19.51 -41.87
C TRP A 312 0.83 -19.95 -42.91
N THR A 313 0.41 -20.30 -44.12
CA THR A 313 1.29 -20.85 -45.17
C THR A 313 2.13 -19.80 -45.89
N GLN A 314 1.80 -18.51 -45.77
CA GLN A 314 2.49 -17.41 -46.46
C GLN A 314 2.57 -16.16 -45.58
N TRP A 315 3.56 -15.31 -45.85
CA TRP A 315 3.68 -14.00 -45.20
C TRP A 315 2.62 -13.03 -45.71
N SER A 316 2.00 -12.27 -44.79
CA SER A 316 1.17 -11.09 -45.10
C SER A 316 2.03 -9.85 -44.92
N GLY A 317 2.07 -8.98 -45.93
CA GLY A 317 2.88 -7.75 -45.93
C GLY A 317 2.00 -6.51 -46.02
N LEU A 318 2.27 -5.54 -45.15
CA LEU A 318 1.65 -4.22 -45.10
C LEU A 318 2.70 -3.18 -45.48
N THR A 319 2.34 -2.21 -46.33
CA THR A 319 3.30 -1.26 -46.92
C THR A 319 3.06 0.17 -46.44
N GLY A 320 4.06 0.75 -45.79
CA GLY A 320 4.11 2.16 -45.37
C GLY A 320 4.78 3.07 -46.40
N PRO A 321 5.15 4.31 -46.03
CA PRO A 321 5.74 5.30 -46.90
C PRO A 321 7.21 4.95 -47.25
N THR A 322 7.80 5.76 -48.13
CA THR A 322 9.22 5.68 -48.49
C THR A 322 10.11 5.89 -47.26
N VAL A 323 11.24 5.18 -47.21
CA VAL A 323 12.27 5.32 -46.18
C VAL A 323 12.99 6.66 -46.36
N GLU A 324 13.05 7.45 -45.29
CA GLU A 324 13.88 8.65 -45.23
C GLU A 324 15.21 8.33 -44.54
N TYR A 325 16.31 8.40 -45.29
CA TYR A 325 17.65 8.09 -44.78
C TYR A 325 18.10 9.09 -43.72
N GLY A 326 18.75 8.61 -42.66
CA GLY A 326 19.24 9.43 -41.56
C GLY A 326 18.13 10.00 -40.65
N VAL A 327 16.87 9.64 -40.88
CA VAL A 327 15.73 10.10 -40.08
C VAL A 327 15.21 8.98 -39.18
N TRP A 328 15.10 9.27 -37.88
CA TRP A 328 14.44 8.37 -36.94
C TRP A 328 12.95 8.28 -37.25
N THR A 329 12.46 7.06 -37.44
CA THR A 329 11.06 6.75 -37.75
C THR A 329 10.52 5.78 -36.72
N HIS A 330 9.35 6.08 -36.14
CA HIS A 330 8.63 5.15 -35.27
C HIS A 330 7.79 4.20 -36.12
N LEU A 331 7.91 2.91 -35.86
CA LEU A 331 7.17 1.85 -36.52
C LEU A 331 6.35 1.12 -35.48
N ALA A 332 5.08 0.87 -35.77
CA ALA A 332 4.24 0.01 -34.94
C ALA A 332 3.36 -0.89 -35.81
N MET A 333 3.16 -2.13 -35.38
CA MET A 333 2.19 -3.04 -35.98
C MET A 333 1.36 -3.70 -34.89
N THR A 334 0.05 -3.71 -35.10
CA THR A 334 -0.91 -4.29 -34.15
C THR A 334 -1.70 -5.41 -34.80
N TYR A 335 -2.10 -6.39 -34.00
CA TYR A 335 -3.04 -7.44 -34.37
C TYR A 335 -4.02 -7.69 -33.23
N ASP A 336 -5.30 -7.51 -33.52
CA ASP A 336 -6.39 -7.65 -32.55
C ASP A 336 -7.06 -9.04 -32.60
N GLY A 337 -6.42 -10.04 -33.22
CA GLY A 337 -7.02 -11.36 -33.45
C GLY A 337 -7.88 -11.44 -34.71
N VAL A 338 -8.10 -10.31 -35.39
CA VAL A 338 -8.86 -10.26 -36.65
C VAL A 338 -8.07 -9.58 -37.75
N ARG A 339 -7.49 -8.40 -37.48
CA ARG A 339 -6.87 -7.54 -38.49
C ARG A 339 -5.50 -7.03 -38.05
N GLN A 340 -4.53 -7.10 -38.97
CA GLN A 340 -3.21 -6.49 -38.81
C GLN A 340 -3.30 -5.00 -39.17
N ARG A 341 -2.53 -4.13 -38.52
CA ARG A 341 -2.48 -2.71 -38.86
C ARG A 341 -1.06 -2.20 -38.72
N PHE A 342 -0.56 -1.49 -39.73
CA PHE A 342 0.80 -0.94 -39.74
C PHE A 342 0.76 0.58 -39.64
N TYR A 343 1.54 1.12 -38.71
CA TYR A 343 1.63 2.53 -38.40
C TYR A 343 3.06 3.02 -38.53
N VAL A 344 3.24 4.21 -39.11
CA VAL A 344 4.52 4.89 -39.25
C VAL A 344 4.39 6.30 -38.67
N ASN A 345 5.22 6.64 -37.69
CA ASN A 345 5.13 7.88 -36.90
C ASN A 345 3.71 8.13 -36.33
N GLY A 346 3.07 7.05 -35.88
CA GLY A 346 1.71 7.08 -35.32
C GLY A 346 0.57 7.20 -36.34
N ILE A 347 0.87 7.28 -37.65
CA ILE A 347 -0.12 7.35 -38.73
C ILE A 347 -0.41 5.94 -39.26
N LEU A 348 -1.69 5.57 -39.40
CA LEU A 348 -2.07 4.29 -40.01
C LEU A 348 -1.81 4.32 -41.51
N GLU A 349 -0.98 3.41 -42.00
CA GLU A 349 -0.58 3.34 -43.41
C GLU A 349 -1.30 2.22 -44.16
N ASP A 350 -1.49 1.06 -43.52
CA ASP A 350 -2.06 -0.14 -44.15
C ASP A 350 -2.66 -1.12 -43.11
N SER A 351 -3.61 -1.98 -43.52
CA SER A 351 -4.31 -2.93 -42.62
C SER A 351 -5.08 -4.06 -43.31
#